data_AF-A0A7K3B5P1-F1
#
_entry.id   AF-A0A7K3B5P1-F1
#
_cell.length_a   1.000
_cell.length_b   1.000
_cell.length_c   1.000
_cell.angle_alpha   90.00
_cell.angle_beta   90.00
_cell.angle_gamma   90.00
#
_symmetry.space_group_name_H-M   'P 1'
#
loop_
_entity.id
_entity.type
_entity.pdbx_description
1 polymer ?
#
loop_
_entity_poly.entity_id
_entity_poly.type
_entity_poly.pdbx_seq_one_letter_code
_entity_poly.pdbx_strand_id
1 'polypeptide(L)'
;MTTSLKDRVRSATTANPQRITARSLTPEGIIPAQQADDPHAAQTAMDFLRRYEQHFAEALPAHVDRDNFFAAVRAGLPPLGRCSPASVLQALLACARFGLVPDGRRAAIVADEGLAVFVPMYQGYIELMHLSGQIDSVRVGLIYEGDEWHYEPSAPPPDDFTHKARVELPREQRGEPILAYAFCWMKGGARSQVIVLSREDAEQIRHEHSRAYQRAQESGRLDSFWHLRFDDMWTKSAIRRLPKYVPMSPELAALAAADDAGDTGSPQILHAPPATREAAWIAARQDAEAEAPQVPLRRVSESRTVLVKRNTLRRRAIRKGRR
;
A
#
# COMPACT_ATOMS: atom_id res chain seq x y z
N MET A 1 28.83 -6.24 31.29
CA MET A 1 27.44 -6.66 31.55
C MET A 1 26.64 -6.36 30.30
N THR A 2 26.24 -7.39 29.57
CA THR A 2 25.42 -7.29 28.35
C THR A 2 24.01 -6.85 28.74
N THR A 3 23.58 -5.67 28.30
CA THR A 3 22.22 -5.17 28.53
C THR A 3 21.21 -6.09 27.82
N SER A 4 20.20 -6.57 28.56
CA SER A 4 19.17 -7.45 28.00
C SER A 4 18.45 -6.75 26.85
N LEU A 5 17.94 -7.50 25.88
CA LEU A 5 17.09 -6.94 24.82
C LEU A 5 15.91 -6.16 25.43
N LYS A 6 15.37 -6.65 26.54
CA LYS A 6 14.30 -5.99 27.30
C LYS A 6 14.70 -4.60 27.78
N ASP A 7 15.94 -4.45 28.28
CA ASP A 7 16.45 -3.18 28.78
C ASP A 7 16.71 -2.18 27.65
N ARG A 8 17.26 -2.67 26.52
CA ARG A 8 17.52 -1.86 25.32
C ARG A 8 16.25 -1.34 24.67
N VAL A 9 15.22 -2.19 24.56
CA VAL A 9 13.92 -1.80 24.01
C VAL A 9 13.24 -0.76 24.91
N ARG A 10 13.29 -0.94 26.23
CA ARG A 10 12.71 0.03 27.19
C ARG A 10 13.43 1.38 27.15
N SER A 11 14.76 1.40 27.05
CA SER A 11 15.52 2.66 26.98
C SER A 11 15.27 3.41 25.66
N ALA A 12 15.21 2.70 24.53
CA ALA A 12 14.91 3.31 23.22
C ALA A 12 13.49 3.92 23.17
N THR A 13 12.52 3.24 23.79
CA THR A 13 11.12 3.69 23.80
C THR A 13 10.91 4.97 24.65
N THR A 14 11.78 5.20 25.64
CA THR A 14 11.69 6.38 26.54
C THR A 14 12.30 7.65 25.92
N ALA A 15 13.16 7.52 24.90
CA ALA A 15 13.98 8.63 24.38
C ALA A 15 13.35 9.46 23.24
N ASN A 16 12.14 9.16 22.79
CA ASN A 16 11.49 9.89 21.67
C ASN A 16 10.28 10.74 22.16
N PRO A 17 10.44 12.07 22.35
CA PRO A 17 9.41 12.94 22.92
C PRO A 17 8.33 13.43 21.93
N GLN A 18 8.34 13.03 20.66
CA GLN A 18 7.24 13.34 19.73
C GLN A 18 6.13 12.27 19.82
N ARG A 19 5.49 12.16 20.99
CA ARG A 19 4.32 11.29 21.18
C ARG A 19 3.03 12.09 20.99
N ILE A 20 2.44 11.97 19.80
CA ILE A 20 1.03 12.31 19.62
C ILE A 20 0.24 11.24 20.36
N THR A 21 -0.44 11.63 21.44
CA THR A 21 -1.33 10.75 22.17
C THR A 21 -2.45 10.29 21.23
N ALA A 22 -2.42 9.00 20.86
CA ALA A 22 -3.48 8.37 20.08
C ALA A 22 -4.74 8.29 20.95
N ARG A 23 -5.50 9.38 20.95
CA ARG A 23 -6.86 9.42 21.52
C ARG A 23 -7.67 8.38 20.75
N SER A 24 -8.28 7.46 21.50
CA SER A 24 -9.06 6.32 21.03
C SER A 24 -9.98 6.69 19.86
N LEU A 25 -9.58 6.30 18.65
CA LEU A 25 -10.48 6.17 17.51
C LEU A 25 -10.84 4.69 17.42
N THR A 26 -12.13 4.40 17.55
CA THR A 26 -12.70 3.07 17.37
C THR A 26 -12.32 2.53 15.97
N PRO A 27 -11.92 1.25 15.84
CA PRO A 27 -11.48 0.68 14.57
C PRO A 27 -12.69 0.18 13.77
N GLU A 28 -13.54 1.10 13.32
CA GLU A 28 -14.53 0.83 12.28
C GLU A 28 -14.12 1.58 11.03
N GLY A 29 -13.73 0.83 10.00
CA GLY A 29 -13.64 1.28 8.61
C GLY A 29 -12.57 2.34 8.33
N ILE A 30 -11.57 1.98 7.54
CA ILE A 30 -10.91 3.00 6.71
C ILE A 30 -11.91 3.41 5.64
N ILE A 31 -12.81 4.31 6.00
CA ILE A 31 -13.46 5.20 5.05
C ILE A 31 -12.84 6.56 5.37
N PRO A 32 -11.94 7.12 4.54
CA PRO A 32 -11.51 8.49 4.75
C PRO A 32 -12.74 9.40 4.80
N ALA A 33 -12.69 10.37 5.71
CA ALA A 33 -13.77 11.29 6.02
C ALA A 33 -14.44 11.87 4.76
N GLN A 34 -15.77 11.69 4.70
CA GLN A 34 -16.76 12.51 4.01
C GLN A 34 -16.25 13.33 2.82
N GLN A 35 -16.18 12.71 1.65
CA GLN A 35 -16.30 13.42 0.38
C GLN A 35 -17.59 12.94 -0.29
N ALA A 36 -18.60 13.80 -0.19
CA ALA A 36 -19.91 13.84 -0.85
C ALA A 36 -20.48 12.49 -1.34
N ASP A 37 -21.60 12.08 -0.73
CA ASP A 37 -22.63 11.23 -1.35
C ASP A 37 -23.04 11.85 -2.70
N ASP A 38 -22.28 11.58 -3.76
CA ASP A 38 -22.76 11.76 -5.11
C ASP A 38 -23.48 10.45 -5.50
N PRO A 39 -24.82 10.43 -5.48
CA PRO A 39 -25.59 9.24 -5.86
C PRO A 39 -25.29 8.81 -7.30
N HIS A 40 -24.80 9.72 -8.17
CA HIS A 40 -24.40 9.38 -9.53
C HIS A 40 -23.08 8.59 -9.59
N ALA A 41 -22.11 8.93 -8.72
CA ALA A 41 -20.85 8.20 -8.62
C ALA A 41 -21.07 6.79 -8.07
N ALA A 42 -21.93 6.64 -7.05
CA ALA A 42 -22.32 5.34 -6.52
C ALA A 42 -23.05 4.48 -7.56
N GLN A 43 -23.97 5.07 -8.34
CA GLN A 43 -24.68 4.37 -9.41
C GLN A 43 -23.73 3.93 -10.54
N THR A 44 -22.80 4.79 -10.93
CA THR A 44 -21.78 4.48 -11.96
C THR A 44 -20.87 3.34 -11.52
N ALA A 45 -20.46 3.33 -10.25
CA ALA A 45 -19.66 2.26 -9.67
C ALA A 45 -20.44 0.93 -9.61
N MET A 46 -21.75 0.98 -9.33
CA MET A 46 -22.63 -0.19 -9.37
C MET A 46 -22.83 -0.75 -10.77
N ASP A 47 -23.00 0.11 -11.78
CA ASP A 47 -23.12 -0.31 -13.17
C ASP A 47 -21.80 -0.89 -13.70
N PHE A 48 -20.67 -0.38 -13.23
CA PHE A 48 -19.35 -0.95 -13.47
C PHE A 48 -19.23 -2.37 -12.90
N LEU A 49 -19.63 -2.61 -11.65
CA LEU A 49 -19.58 -3.96 -11.07
C LEU A 49 -20.44 -4.95 -11.84
N ARG A 50 -21.65 -4.55 -12.24
CA ARG A 50 -22.55 -5.39 -13.05
C ARG A 50 -21.93 -5.74 -14.42
N ARG A 51 -21.24 -4.78 -15.05
CA ARG A 51 -20.57 -5.00 -16.34
C ARG A 51 -19.48 -6.06 -16.25
N TYR A 52 -18.73 -6.10 -15.14
CA TYR A 52 -17.59 -7.00 -14.97
C TYR A 52 -17.86 -8.21 -14.05
N GLU A 53 -19.13 -8.45 -13.68
CA GLU A 53 -19.50 -9.52 -12.75
C GLU A 53 -18.98 -10.89 -13.17
N GLN A 54 -19.02 -11.22 -14.46
CA GLN A 54 -18.48 -12.47 -15.00
C GLN A 54 -16.96 -12.59 -14.79
N HIS A 55 -16.20 -11.51 -14.97
CA HIS A 55 -14.76 -11.51 -14.77
C HIS A 55 -14.40 -11.77 -13.30
N PHE A 56 -15.17 -11.19 -12.37
CA PHE A 56 -15.01 -11.46 -10.94
C PHE A 56 -15.43 -12.88 -10.58
N ALA A 57 -16.50 -13.40 -11.18
CA ALA A 57 -16.95 -14.77 -10.97
C ALA A 57 -15.91 -15.81 -11.42
N GLU A 58 -15.21 -15.56 -12.53
CA GLU A 58 -14.12 -16.41 -13.02
C GLU A 58 -12.84 -16.27 -12.20
N ALA A 59 -12.57 -15.07 -11.66
CA ALA A 59 -11.39 -14.78 -10.87
C ALA A 59 -11.46 -15.30 -9.43
N LEU A 60 -12.65 -15.33 -8.82
CA LEU A 60 -12.84 -15.69 -7.42
C LEU A 60 -12.64 -17.20 -7.19
N PRO A 61 -11.77 -17.60 -6.26
CA PRO A 61 -11.67 -18.98 -5.82
C PRO A 61 -12.99 -19.50 -5.25
N ALA A 62 -13.28 -20.78 -5.47
CA ALA A 62 -14.56 -21.41 -5.09
C ALA A 62 -14.89 -21.37 -3.58
N HIS A 63 -13.88 -21.20 -2.71
CA HIS A 63 -14.07 -21.14 -1.26
C HIS A 63 -14.47 -19.74 -0.76
N VAL A 64 -14.43 -18.72 -1.61
CA VAL A 64 -14.76 -17.34 -1.25
C VAL A 64 -16.24 -17.08 -1.49
N ASP A 65 -16.92 -16.58 -0.48
CA ASP A 65 -18.33 -16.19 -0.59
C ASP A 65 -18.48 -14.97 -1.50
N ARG A 66 -19.17 -15.15 -2.62
CA ARG A 66 -19.33 -14.12 -3.67
C ARG A 66 -20.12 -12.93 -3.17
N ASP A 67 -21.19 -13.16 -2.43
CA ASP A 67 -22.08 -12.09 -1.96
C ASP A 67 -21.37 -11.19 -0.95
N ASN A 68 -20.58 -11.78 -0.05
CA ASN A 68 -19.72 -11.08 0.88
C ASN A 68 -18.61 -10.30 0.17
N PHE A 69 -17.97 -10.88 -0.86
CA PHE A 69 -16.99 -10.17 -1.66
C PHE A 69 -17.61 -8.92 -2.30
N PHE A 70 -18.72 -9.06 -3.03
CA PHE A 70 -19.37 -7.91 -3.66
C PHE A 70 -19.93 -6.91 -2.64
N ALA A 71 -20.38 -7.35 -1.47
CA ALA A 71 -20.79 -6.44 -0.39
C ALA A 71 -19.63 -5.57 0.09
N ALA A 72 -18.46 -6.16 0.32
CA ALA A 72 -17.26 -5.43 0.71
C ALA A 72 -16.79 -4.46 -0.39
N VAL A 73 -16.81 -4.90 -1.65
CA VAL A 73 -16.50 -4.03 -2.79
C VAL A 73 -17.44 -2.83 -2.84
N ARG A 74 -18.76 -3.03 -2.71
CA ARG A 74 -19.74 -1.94 -2.67
C ARG A 74 -19.45 -0.93 -1.57
N ALA A 75 -19.07 -1.39 -0.38
CA ALA A 75 -18.72 -0.50 0.73
C ALA A 75 -17.43 0.30 0.48
N GLY A 76 -16.47 -0.26 -0.27
CA GLY A 76 -15.18 0.38 -0.57
C GLY A 76 -15.15 1.24 -1.84
N LEU A 77 -16.22 1.25 -2.65
CA LEU A 77 -16.26 2.00 -3.92
C LEU A 77 -16.34 3.53 -3.81
N PRO A 78 -17.11 4.14 -2.89
CA PRO A 78 -17.24 5.59 -2.82
C PRO A 78 -15.93 6.40 -2.82
N PRO A 79 -14.87 6.05 -2.03
CA PRO A 79 -13.61 6.79 -2.07
C PRO A 79 -12.83 6.64 -3.38
N LEU A 80 -13.19 5.68 -4.24
CA LEU A 80 -12.51 5.39 -5.51
C LEU A 80 -13.15 6.13 -6.70
N GLY A 81 -14.18 6.95 -6.48
CA GLY A 81 -14.88 7.66 -7.57
C GLY A 81 -14.00 8.62 -8.39
N ARG A 82 -12.83 8.99 -7.87
CA ARG A 82 -11.83 9.82 -8.55
C ARG A 82 -10.73 9.03 -9.23
N CYS A 83 -10.74 7.69 -9.10
CA CYS A 83 -9.76 6.82 -9.71
C CYS A 83 -10.15 6.45 -11.14
N SER A 84 -9.17 6.17 -11.99
CA SER A 84 -9.46 5.69 -13.34
C SER A 84 -10.22 4.36 -13.30
N PRO A 85 -11.28 4.15 -14.11
CA PRO A 85 -12.06 2.91 -14.10
C PRO A 85 -11.21 1.65 -14.34
N ALA A 86 -10.17 1.78 -15.18
CA ALA A 86 -9.24 0.70 -15.46
C ALA A 86 -8.44 0.28 -14.21
N SER A 87 -7.95 1.25 -13.43
CA SER A 87 -7.21 0.95 -12.19
C SER A 87 -8.10 0.29 -11.13
N VAL A 88 -9.35 0.75 -11.00
CA VAL A 88 -10.35 0.15 -10.10
C VAL A 88 -10.61 -1.30 -10.49
N LEU A 89 -10.78 -1.58 -11.79
CA LEU A 89 -10.98 -2.95 -12.27
C LEU A 89 -9.79 -3.85 -11.93
N GLN A 90 -8.58 -3.37 -12.23
CA GLN A 90 -7.35 -4.14 -12.01
C GLN A 90 -7.12 -4.44 -10.53
N ALA A 91 -7.29 -3.45 -9.65
CA ALA A 91 -7.12 -3.63 -8.21
C ALA A 91 -8.15 -4.61 -7.62
N LEU A 92 -9.41 -4.51 -8.05
CA LEU A 92 -10.46 -5.43 -7.61
C LEU A 92 -10.24 -6.85 -8.15
N LEU A 93 -9.83 -7.01 -9.41
CA LEU A 93 -9.52 -8.32 -9.99
C LEU A 93 -8.30 -8.94 -9.31
N ALA A 94 -7.29 -8.14 -8.98
CA ALA A 94 -6.14 -8.60 -8.19
C ALA A 94 -6.59 -9.14 -6.83
N CYS A 95 -7.42 -8.38 -6.12
CA CYS A 95 -8.00 -8.80 -4.84
C CYS A 95 -8.79 -10.11 -4.96
N ALA A 96 -9.66 -10.20 -5.97
CA ALA A 96 -10.49 -11.37 -6.25
C ALA A 96 -9.67 -12.63 -6.56
N ARG A 97 -8.60 -12.50 -7.36
CA ARG A 97 -7.72 -13.63 -7.74
C ARG A 97 -6.98 -14.23 -6.58
N PHE A 98 -6.62 -13.41 -5.59
CA PHE A 98 -6.07 -13.91 -4.34
C PHE A 98 -7.11 -14.47 -3.39
N GLY A 99 -8.40 -14.37 -3.73
CA GLY A 99 -9.49 -14.77 -2.85
C GLY A 99 -9.63 -13.92 -1.60
N LEU A 100 -9.03 -12.72 -1.60
CA LEU A 100 -9.13 -11.80 -0.46
C LEU A 100 -10.35 -10.91 -0.61
N VAL A 101 -11.04 -10.67 0.51
CA VAL A 101 -12.16 -9.73 0.56
C VAL A 101 -11.64 -8.34 0.94
N PRO A 102 -12.01 -7.26 0.23
CA PRO A 102 -11.55 -5.91 0.52
C PRO A 102 -12.34 -5.28 1.68
N ASP A 103 -12.29 -5.90 2.86
CA ASP A 103 -13.00 -5.49 4.09
C ASP A 103 -12.16 -4.61 5.03
N GLY A 104 -10.98 -4.18 4.57
CA GLY A 104 -9.99 -3.47 5.38
C GLY A 104 -9.22 -4.38 6.35
N ARG A 105 -9.60 -5.64 6.54
CA ARG A 105 -8.93 -6.59 7.43
C ARG A 105 -8.01 -7.54 6.67
N ARG A 106 -8.51 -8.09 5.56
CA ARG A 106 -7.80 -9.01 4.66
C ARG A 106 -7.13 -8.27 3.52
N ALA A 107 -7.84 -7.32 2.93
CA ALA A 107 -7.33 -6.41 1.91
C ALA A 107 -8.05 -5.06 1.98
N ALA A 108 -7.47 -4.05 1.36
CA ALA A 108 -8.10 -2.76 1.10
C ALA A 108 -7.82 -2.34 -0.34
N ILE A 109 -8.73 -1.56 -0.93
CA ILE A 109 -8.46 -0.85 -2.18
C ILE A 109 -8.34 0.63 -1.82
N VAL A 110 -7.21 1.25 -2.12
CA VAL A 110 -6.93 2.64 -1.77
C VAL A 110 -6.78 3.49 -3.01
N ALA A 111 -7.24 4.74 -2.92
CA ALA A 111 -6.99 5.74 -3.94
C ALA A 111 -5.61 6.37 -3.71
N ASP A 112 -4.75 6.32 -4.73
CA ASP A 112 -3.43 6.96 -4.75
C ASP A 112 -3.25 7.69 -6.08
N GLU A 113 -3.14 9.02 -6.05
CA GLU A 113 -2.94 9.87 -7.24
C GLU A 113 -3.93 9.63 -8.41
N GLY A 114 -5.19 9.29 -8.11
CA GLY A 114 -6.20 8.99 -9.15
C GLY A 114 -6.11 7.57 -9.71
N LEU A 115 -5.33 6.69 -9.07
CA LEU A 115 -5.29 5.26 -9.35
C LEU A 115 -5.81 4.49 -8.13
N ALA A 116 -6.53 3.40 -8.36
CA ALA A 116 -6.89 2.45 -7.32
C ALA A 116 -5.76 1.41 -7.16
N VAL A 117 -5.34 1.19 -5.92
CA VAL A 117 -4.25 0.28 -5.55
C VAL A 117 -4.77 -0.80 -4.61
N PHE A 118 -4.48 -2.05 -4.91
CA PHE A 118 -4.79 -3.19 -4.05
C PHE A 118 -3.74 -3.31 -2.94
N VAL A 119 -4.16 -3.27 -1.68
CA VAL A 119 -3.27 -3.37 -0.52
C VAL A 119 -3.68 -4.58 0.31
N PRO A 120 -2.97 -5.72 0.22
CA PRO A 120 -3.19 -6.83 1.13
C PRO A 120 -2.80 -6.44 2.55
N MET A 121 -3.64 -6.84 3.50
CA MET A 121 -3.45 -6.59 4.92
C MET A 121 -2.89 -7.85 5.58
N TYR A 122 -2.40 -7.72 6.82
CA TYR A 122 -1.74 -8.83 7.51
C TYR A 122 -2.63 -10.09 7.64
N GLN A 123 -3.95 -9.94 7.79
CA GLN A 123 -4.87 -11.09 7.85
C GLN A 123 -5.00 -11.79 6.50
N GLY A 124 -4.90 -11.06 5.38
CA GLY A 124 -4.91 -11.67 4.04
C GLY A 124 -3.67 -12.52 3.80
N TYR A 125 -2.51 -12.08 4.30
CA TYR A 125 -1.30 -12.93 4.32
C TYR A 125 -1.52 -14.21 5.15
N ILE A 126 -2.10 -14.10 6.35
CA ILE A 126 -2.38 -15.26 7.20
C ILE A 126 -3.34 -16.23 6.51
N GLU A 127 -4.40 -15.73 5.88
CA GLU A 127 -5.37 -16.53 5.13
C GLU A 127 -4.70 -17.33 4.00
N LEU A 128 -3.85 -16.68 3.20
CA LEU A 128 -3.11 -17.34 2.13
C LEU A 128 -2.06 -18.33 2.65
N MET A 129 -1.43 -18.02 3.78
CA MET A 129 -0.55 -18.97 4.47
C MET A 129 -1.31 -20.24 4.89
N HIS A 130 -2.53 -20.11 5.41
CA HIS A 130 -3.37 -21.27 5.74
C HIS A 130 -3.81 -22.05 4.51
N LEU A 131 -4.17 -21.35 3.42
CA LEU A 131 -4.57 -21.98 2.15
C LEU A 131 -3.45 -22.76 1.47
N SER A 132 -2.17 -22.49 1.80
CA SER A 132 -1.04 -23.31 1.33
C SER A 132 -1.14 -24.79 1.73
N GLY A 133 -1.92 -25.10 2.77
CA GLY A 133 -2.06 -26.44 3.32
C GLY A 133 -0.80 -26.96 4.02
N GLN A 134 0.28 -26.17 4.15
CA GLN A 134 1.52 -26.55 4.84
C GLN A 134 1.64 -25.90 6.24
N ILE A 135 0.89 -24.82 6.46
CA ILE A 135 0.85 -24.09 7.73
C ILE A 135 -0.31 -24.59 8.58
N ASP A 136 0.00 -24.98 9.82
CA ASP A 136 -0.99 -25.41 10.81
C ASP A 136 -1.56 -24.19 11.57
N SER A 137 -0.68 -23.36 12.13
CA SER A 137 -1.09 -22.13 12.82
C SER A 137 -0.11 -20.99 12.62
N VAL A 138 -0.64 -19.78 12.43
CA VAL A 138 0.16 -18.54 12.44
C VAL A 138 -0.08 -17.80 13.76
N ARG A 139 1.00 -17.38 14.41
CA ARG A 139 0.98 -16.59 15.63
C ARG A 139 1.60 -15.25 15.35
N VAL A 140 0.83 -14.20 15.61
CA VAL A 140 1.26 -12.82 15.42
C VAL A 140 0.71 -11.96 16.55
N GLY A 141 1.44 -10.93 16.94
CA GLY A 141 0.91 -9.95 17.87
C GLY A 141 1.89 -8.83 18.17
N LEU A 142 1.40 -7.91 19.01
CA LEU A 142 2.19 -6.84 19.59
C LEU A 142 2.46 -7.14 21.07
N ILE A 143 3.69 -6.87 21.49
CA ILE A 143 4.14 -6.89 22.89
C ILE A 143 4.14 -5.44 23.35
N TYR A 144 3.55 -5.19 24.51
CA TYR A 144 3.45 -3.87 25.12
C TYR A 144 4.45 -3.72 26.26
N GLU A 145 4.77 -2.48 26.66
CA GLU A 145 5.77 -2.16 27.70
C GLU A 145 5.57 -2.94 29.01
N GLY A 146 4.31 -3.13 29.40
CA GLY A 146 3.90 -3.83 30.60
C GLY A 146 3.88 -5.35 30.47
N ASP A 147 3.96 -5.92 29.27
CA ASP A 147 3.84 -7.37 29.06
C ASP A 147 5.05 -8.17 29.57
N GLU A 148 4.80 -9.43 29.88
CA GLU A 148 5.85 -10.41 30.18
C GLU A 148 6.23 -11.15 28.90
N TRP A 149 7.52 -11.16 28.57
CA TRP A 149 8.01 -11.85 27.39
C TRP A 149 9.48 -12.28 27.56
N HIS A 150 9.86 -13.31 26.82
CA HIS A 150 11.22 -13.84 26.71
C HIS A 150 11.55 -14.05 25.24
N TYR A 151 12.79 -13.76 24.86
CA TYR A 151 13.30 -14.03 23.51
C TYR A 151 14.77 -14.39 23.57
N GLU A 152 15.08 -15.62 23.16
CA GLU A 152 16.42 -16.18 23.11
C GLU A 152 16.60 -16.95 21.79
N PRO A 153 16.98 -16.27 20.69
CA PRO A 153 16.99 -16.86 19.35
C PRO A 153 17.87 -18.11 19.18
N SER A 154 18.81 -18.36 20.09
CA SER A 154 19.67 -19.54 20.09
C SER A 154 19.08 -20.77 20.79
N ALA A 155 18.00 -20.61 21.56
CA ALA A 155 17.33 -21.72 22.22
C ALA A 155 16.46 -22.51 21.22
N PRO A 156 16.16 -23.79 21.48
CA PRO A 156 15.24 -24.55 20.64
C PRO A 156 13.78 -24.10 20.87
N PRO A 157 12.92 -24.16 19.85
CA PRO A 157 11.48 -24.04 20.06
C PRO A 157 10.96 -25.13 21.01
N PRO A 158 10.03 -24.83 21.93
CA PRO A 158 9.33 -23.55 22.12
C PRO A 158 9.98 -22.58 23.13
N ASP A 159 11.14 -22.91 23.71
CA ASP A 159 11.74 -22.16 24.82
C ASP A 159 12.37 -20.82 24.40
N ASP A 160 12.64 -20.67 23.10
CA ASP A 160 13.25 -19.49 22.50
C ASP A 160 12.36 -18.24 22.49
N PHE A 161 11.05 -18.39 22.67
CA PHE A 161 10.14 -17.26 22.70
C PHE A 161 8.88 -17.54 23.52
N THR A 162 8.59 -16.64 24.46
CA THR A 162 7.30 -16.63 25.16
C THR A 162 6.76 -15.20 25.22
N HIS A 163 5.44 -15.08 25.14
CA HIS A 163 4.74 -13.84 25.35
C HIS A 163 3.48 -14.10 26.17
N LYS A 164 3.41 -13.46 27.33
CA LYS A 164 2.28 -13.46 28.24
C LYS A 164 1.74 -12.03 28.35
N ALA A 165 0.72 -11.79 27.55
CA ALA A 165 0.02 -10.51 27.52
C ALA A 165 -0.65 -10.24 28.86
N ARG A 166 -0.39 -9.08 29.45
CA ARG A 166 -1.02 -8.65 30.71
C ARG A 166 -2.36 -7.98 30.43
N VAL A 167 -3.29 -8.78 29.90
CA VAL A 167 -4.64 -8.33 29.51
C VAL A 167 -5.49 -7.91 30.71
N GLU A 168 -5.09 -8.28 31.93
CA GLU A 168 -5.69 -7.83 33.18
C GLU A 168 -5.42 -6.35 33.47
N LEU A 169 -4.40 -5.75 32.85
CA LEU A 169 -4.08 -4.33 33.02
C LEU A 169 -4.90 -3.46 32.06
N PRO A 170 -5.41 -2.30 32.50
CA PRO A 170 -5.91 -1.27 31.60
C PRO A 170 -4.85 -0.86 30.57
N ARG A 171 -5.26 -0.46 29.36
CA ARG A 171 -4.33 -0.11 28.27
C ARG A 171 -3.33 0.98 28.65
N GLU A 172 -3.78 1.97 29.42
CA GLU A 172 -2.94 3.05 29.95
C GLU A 172 -1.80 2.54 30.88
N GLN A 173 -2.06 1.45 31.61
CA GLN A 173 -1.08 0.84 32.51
C GLN A 173 -0.22 -0.23 31.82
N ARG A 174 -0.79 -0.91 30.81
CA ARG A 174 -0.07 -1.86 29.96
C ARG A 174 0.97 -1.15 29.08
N GLY A 175 0.76 0.14 28.80
CA GLY A 175 1.69 1.01 28.09
C GLY A 175 1.58 0.90 26.57
N GLU A 176 2.59 1.40 25.88
CA GLU A 176 2.64 1.41 24.40
C GLU A 176 3.18 0.09 23.82
N PRO A 177 2.86 -0.24 22.55
CA PRO A 177 3.47 -1.38 21.87
C PRO A 177 4.96 -1.14 21.59
N ILE A 178 5.80 -2.12 21.93
CA ILE A 178 7.27 -2.06 21.83
C ILE A 178 7.86 -3.03 20.81
N LEU A 179 7.19 -4.15 20.55
CA LEU A 179 7.63 -5.16 19.59
C LEU A 179 6.43 -5.73 18.83
N ALA A 180 6.58 -5.98 17.55
CA ALA A 180 5.73 -6.92 16.81
C ALA A 180 6.46 -8.26 16.69
N TYR A 181 5.75 -9.36 16.84
CA TYR A 181 6.28 -10.69 16.61
C TYR A 181 5.41 -11.50 15.66
N ALA A 182 6.04 -12.41 14.92
CA ALA A 182 5.34 -13.37 14.08
C ALA A 182 6.10 -14.70 14.01
N PHE A 183 5.40 -15.82 14.07
CA PHE A 183 5.92 -17.17 13.79
C PHE A 183 4.78 -18.09 13.35
N CYS A 184 5.09 -19.25 12.80
CA CYS A 184 4.08 -20.25 12.48
C CYS A 184 4.52 -21.66 12.87
N TRP A 185 3.53 -22.51 13.13
CA TRP A 185 3.68 -23.96 13.18
C TRP A 185 3.30 -24.53 11.82
N MET A 186 4.15 -25.40 11.30
CA MET A 186 3.93 -26.15 10.07
C MET A 186 3.28 -27.49 10.40
N LYS A 187 2.63 -28.08 9.40
CA LYS A 187 2.20 -29.47 9.49
C LYS A 187 3.40 -30.36 9.81
N GLY A 188 3.25 -31.27 10.78
CA GLY A 188 4.34 -32.08 11.30
C GLY A 188 5.04 -31.50 12.53
N GLY A 189 4.59 -30.34 13.04
CA GLY A 189 5.03 -29.81 14.34
C GLY A 189 6.33 -29.01 14.31
N ALA A 190 6.95 -28.82 13.14
CA ALA A 190 8.07 -27.89 13.01
C ALA A 190 7.57 -26.44 13.15
N ARG A 191 8.33 -25.59 13.84
CA ARG A 191 8.02 -24.16 13.98
C ARG A 191 9.00 -23.32 13.18
N SER A 192 8.53 -22.22 12.59
CA SER A 192 9.41 -21.22 11.98
C SER A 192 10.29 -20.53 13.03
N GLN A 193 11.31 -19.82 12.55
CA GLN A 193 11.98 -18.80 13.35
C GLN A 193 10.96 -17.74 13.79
N VAL A 194 11.13 -17.21 15.00
CA VAL A 194 10.34 -16.08 15.48
C VAL A 194 10.92 -14.79 14.90
N ILE A 195 10.10 -14.11 14.10
CA ILE A 195 10.35 -12.75 13.67
C ILE A 195 10.00 -11.84 14.83
N VAL A 196 10.90 -10.95 15.19
CA VAL A 196 10.66 -9.86 16.14
C VAL A 196 11.08 -8.56 15.47
N LEU A 197 10.24 -7.54 15.56
CA LEU A 197 10.51 -6.20 15.04
C LEU A 197 10.29 -5.19 16.13
N SER A 198 11.28 -4.34 16.36
CA SER A 198 11.16 -3.15 17.18
C SER A 198 10.33 -2.07 16.48
N ARG A 199 9.93 -1.06 17.26
CA ARG A 199 9.26 0.11 16.72
C ARG A 199 10.14 0.86 15.74
N GLU A 200 11.46 0.90 16.01
CA GLU A 200 12.46 1.47 15.11
C GLU A 200 12.51 0.73 13.78
N ASP A 201 12.48 -0.62 13.80
CA ASP A 201 12.42 -1.41 12.55
C ASP A 201 11.16 -1.08 11.74
N ALA A 202 10.02 -0.89 12.40
CA ALA A 202 8.77 -0.52 11.74
C ALA A 202 8.82 0.88 11.13
N GLU A 203 9.38 1.84 11.87
CA GLU A 203 9.58 3.20 11.38
C GLU A 203 10.56 3.22 10.20
N GLN A 204 11.65 2.45 10.25
CA GLN A 204 12.59 2.32 9.13
C GLN A 204 11.90 1.78 7.87
N ILE A 205 11.13 0.68 7.99
CA ILE A 205 10.36 0.11 6.87
C ILE A 205 9.39 1.14 6.29
N ARG A 206 8.68 1.86 7.16
CA ARG A 206 7.76 2.94 6.75
C ARG A 206 8.49 4.00 5.92
N HIS A 207 9.64 4.46 6.41
CA HIS A 207 10.41 5.51 5.76
C HIS A 207 11.00 5.06 4.43
N GLU A 208 11.45 3.81 4.32
CA GLU A 208 12.09 3.28 3.12
C GLU A 208 11.09 2.85 2.03
N HIS A 209 10.01 2.19 2.43
CA HIS A 209 9.17 1.43 1.49
C HIS A 209 7.79 2.02 1.26
N SER A 210 7.28 2.92 2.11
CA SER A 210 5.93 3.46 1.95
C SER A 210 5.91 4.80 1.22
N ARG A 211 5.73 4.76 -0.11
CA ARG A 211 5.52 5.97 -0.93
C ARG A 211 4.30 6.76 -0.48
N ALA A 212 3.21 6.08 -0.14
CA ALA A 212 2.00 6.72 0.37
C ALA A 212 2.28 7.53 1.65
N TYR A 213 3.12 7.02 2.56
CA TYR A 213 3.55 7.76 3.75
C TYR A 213 4.44 8.96 3.40
N GLN A 214 5.46 8.76 2.54
CA GLN A 214 6.37 9.83 2.11
C GLN A 214 5.60 11.00 1.49
N ARG A 215 4.65 10.72 0.58
CA ARG A 215 3.80 11.73 -0.04
C ARG A 215 2.85 12.41 0.94
N ALA A 216 2.26 11.65 1.86
CA ALA A 216 1.40 12.22 2.89
C ALA A 216 2.19 13.23 3.73
N GLN A 217 3.42 12.89 4.13
CA GLN A 217 4.33 13.81 4.82
C GLN A 217 4.68 15.05 3.99
N GLU A 218 5.06 14.89 2.72
CA GLU A 218 5.37 16.01 1.82
C GLU A 218 4.19 16.98 1.62
N SER A 219 2.97 16.44 1.57
CA SER A 219 1.73 17.21 1.41
C SER A 219 1.09 17.67 2.73
N GLY A 220 1.70 17.35 3.87
CA GLY A 220 1.17 17.66 5.20
C GLY A 220 -0.12 16.89 5.58
N ARG A 221 -0.45 15.82 4.85
CA ARG A 221 -1.59 14.93 5.11
C ARG A 221 -1.21 13.84 6.10
N LEU A 222 -2.20 13.36 6.86
CA LEU A 222 -2.06 12.29 7.85
C LEU A 222 -3.00 11.12 7.53
N ASP A 223 -3.09 10.75 6.25
CA ASP A 223 -4.10 9.83 5.69
C ASP A 223 -3.53 8.47 5.26
N SER A 224 -2.20 8.26 5.32
CA SER A 224 -1.62 6.94 4.98
C SER A 224 -1.89 5.87 6.05
N PHE A 225 -1.85 4.59 5.68
CA PHE A 225 -2.01 3.48 6.63
C PHE A 225 -1.00 3.51 7.78
N TRP A 226 0.19 4.04 7.56
CA TRP A 226 1.19 4.19 8.63
C TRP A 226 0.85 5.31 9.63
N HIS A 227 -0.02 6.27 9.26
CA HIS A 227 -0.58 7.24 10.20
C HIS A 227 -1.80 6.68 10.92
N LEU A 228 -2.73 6.09 10.17
CA LEU A 228 -4.04 5.68 10.68
C LEU A 228 -4.03 4.32 11.39
N ARG A 229 -3.14 3.41 10.96
CA ARG A 229 -3.10 2.00 11.36
C ARG A 229 -1.66 1.49 11.51
N PHE A 230 -0.85 2.24 12.23
CA PHE A 230 0.57 1.93 12.46
C PHE A 230 0.76 0.50 12.99
N ASP A 231 -0.01 0.11 14.00
CA ASP A 231 0.04 -1.21 14.63
C ASP A 231 -0.21 -2.36 13.65
N ASP A 232 -1.14 -2.19 12.71
CA ASP A 232 -1.44 -3.18 11.69
C ASP A 232 -0.36 -3.25 10.61
N MET A 233 0.27 -2.12 10.26
CA MET A 233 1.39 -2.06 9.32
C MET A 233 2.66 -2.67 9.93
N TRP A 234 2.89 -2.45 11.23
CA TRP A 234 3.97 -3.09 11.96
C TRP A 234 3.77 -4.61 12.04
N THR A 235 2.54 -5.04 12.32
CA THR A 235 2.13 -6.45 12.31
C THR A 235 2.29 -7.09 10.92
N LYS A 236 1.83 -6.40 9.86
CA LYS A 236 2.03 -6.82 8.46
C LYS A 236 3.52 -6.98 8.14
N SER A 237 4.35 -6.05 8.61
CA SER A 237 5.80 -6.07 8.41
C SER A 237 6.49 -7.27 9.07
N ALA A 238 5.97 -7.78 10.19
CA ALA A 238 6.46 -9.01 10.82
C ALA A 238 6.08 -10.24 9.99
N ILE A 239 4.82 -10.32 9.53
CA ILE A 239 4.34 -11.43 8.69
C ILE A 239 5.05 -11.49 7.34
N ARG A 240 5.31 -10.35 6.70
CA ARG A 240 6.05 -10.28 5.42
C ARG A 240 7.48 -10.82 5.49
N ARG A 241 8.05 -10.99 6.69
CA ARG A 241 9.36 -11.64 6.88
C ARG A 241 9.29 -13.16 7.05
N LEU A 242 8.13 -13.71 7.39
CA LEU A 242 7.95 -15.17 7.55
C LEU A 242 8.27 -15.99 6.29
N PRO A 243 7.95 -15.56 5.05
CA PRO A 243 8.25 -16.33 3.84
C PRO A 243 9.70 -16.78 3.67
N LYS A 244 10.66 -16.17 4.38
CA LYS A 244 12.07 -16.60 4.39
C LYS A 244 12.32 -17.91 5.15
N TYR A 245 11.39 -18.30 6.03
CA TYR A 245 11.56 -19.40 6.98
C TYR A 245 10.44 -20.44 6.91
N VAL A 246 9.53 -20.30 5.95
CA VAL A 246 8.36 -21.17 5.79
C VAL A 246 8.25 -21.61 4.33
N PRO A 247 7.63 -22.77 4.06
CA PRO A 247 7.31 -23.15 2.69
C PRO A 247 6.42 -22.09 2.03
N MET A 248 6.95 -21.42 1.02
CA MET A 248 6.24 -20.35 0.32
C MET A 248 5.42 -20.94 -0.82
N SER A 249 4.10 -20.78 -0.78
CA SER A 249 3.25 -21.16 -1.92
C SER A 249 3.43 -20.16 -3.07
N PRO A 250 3.21 -20.57 -4.33
CA PRO A 250 3.25 -19.65 -5.47
C PRO A 250 2.29 -18.45 -5.31
N GLU A 251 1.14 -18.67 -4.69
CA GLU A 251 0.13 -17.65 -4.43
C GLU A 251 0.62 -16.62 -3.41
N LEU A 252 1.27 -17.07 -2.33
CA LEU A 252 1.85 -16.17 -1.34
C LEU A 252 3.02 -15.35 -1.93
N ALA A 253 3.81 -15.96 -2.82
CA ALA A 253 4.86 -15.27 -3.57
C ALA A 253 4.31 -14.22 -4.52
N ALA A 254 3.25 -14.55 -5.25
CA ALA A 254 2.55 -13.60 -6.11
C ALA A 254 1.93 -12.46 -5.29
N LEU A 255 1.36 -12.74 -4.10
CA LEU A 255 0.79 -11.72 -3.21
C LEU A 255 1.88 -10.74 -2.75
N ALA A 256 3.02 -11.25 -2.29
CA ALA A 256 4.15 -10.42 -1.88
C ALA A 256 4.64 -9.52 -3.03
N ALA A 257 4.77 -10.06 -4.24
CA ALA A 257 5.16 -9.28 -5.41
C ALA A 257 4.12 -8.22 -5.80
N ALA A 258 2.82 -8.52 -5.66
CA ALA A 258 1.76 -7.54 -5.91
C ALA A 258 1.75 -6.43 -4.85
N ASP A 259 1.97 -6.76 -3.57
CA ASP A 259 2.10 -5.78 -2.49
C ASP A 259 3.30 -4.85 -2.72
N ASP A 260 4.46 -5.41 -3.06
CA ASP A 260 5.67 -4.64 -3.40
C ASP A 260 5.46 -3.71 -4.60
N ALA A 261 4.74 -4.19 -5.62
CA ALA A 261 4.37 -3.35 -6.76
C ALA A 261 3.47 -2.18 -6.31
N GLY A 262 2.49 -2.43 -5.44
CA GLY A 262 1.63 -1.40 -4.87
C GLY A 262 2.40 -0.38 -4.04
N ASP A 263 3.27 -0.83 -3.13
CA ASP A 263 4.12 0.03 -2.30
C ASP A 263 5.03 0.94 -3.14
N THR A 264 5.51 0.43 -4.28
CA THR A 264 6.35 1.18 -5.23
C THR A 264 5.56 1.94 -6.29
N GLY A 265 4.23 1.99 -6.22
CA GLY A 265 3.40 2.64 -7.24
C GLY A 265 3.56 2.03 -8.65
N SER A 266 4.05 0.80 -8.73
CA SER A 266 4.17 0.04 -9.97
C SER A 266 2.85 -0.71 -10.26
N PRO A 267 2.51 -0.97 -11.52
CA PRO A 267 1.31 -1.74 -11.85
C PRO A 267 1.29 -3.13 -11.22
N GLN A 268 0.21 -3.46 -10.51
CA GLN A 268 0.01 -4.74 -9.83
C GLN A 268 -0.50 -5.81 -10.81
N ILE A 269 0.28 -6.07 -11.86
CA ILE A 269 -0.10 -7.02 -12.91
C ILE A 269 0.20 -8.45 -12.44
N LEU A 270 -0.87 -9.17 -12.11
CA LEU A 270 -0.82 -10.58 -11.72
C LEU A 270 -0.82 -11.47 -12.96
N HIS A 271 0.32 -12.12 -13.22
CA HIS A 271 0.54 -13.08 -14.31
C HIS A 271 -0.08 -12.67 -15.66
N ALA A 272 0.60 -11.74 -16.32
CA ALA A 272 0.62 -11.73 -17.76
C ALA A 272 2.05 -12.15 -18.18
N PRO A 273 2.23 -12.96 -19.25
CA PRO A 273 3.57 -13.24 -19.77
C PRO A 273 4.33 -11.92 -19.97
N PRO A 274 5.68 -11.90 -19.88
CA PRO A 274 6.47 -10.67 -19.83
C PRO A 274 6.11 -9.65 -20.92
N ALA A 275 5.71 -10.11 -22.11
CA ALA A 275 5.23 -9.26 -23.21
C ALA A 275 3.93 -8.49 -22.91
N THR A 276 3.00 -9.04 -22.12
CA THR A 276 1.75 -8.36 -21.76
C THR A 276 1.91 -7.38 -20.59
N ARG A 277 2.96 -7.53 -19.77
CA ARG A 277 3.31 -6.54 -18.72
C ARG A 277 3.69 -5.20 -19.34
N GLU A 278 4.50 -5.21 -20.39
CA GLU A 278 4.87 -4.01 -21.15
C GLU A 278 3.66 -3.43 -21.88
N ALA A 279 2.84 -4.27 -22.52
CA ALA A 279 1.63 -3.81 -23.21
C ALA A 279 0.60 -3.18 -22.25
N ALA A 280 0.40 -3.74 -21.07
CA ALA A 280 -0.49 -3.17 -20.05
C ALA A 280 0.06 -1.87 -19.45
N TRP A 281 1.38 -1.74 -19.29
CA TRP A 281 2.02 -0.49 -18.89
C TRP A 281 1.85 0.61 -19.95
N ILE A 282 2.02 0.27 -21.23
CA ILE A 282 1.79 1.18 -22.35
C ILE A 282 0.32 1.60 -22.41
N ALA A 283 -0.62 0.66 -22.26
CA ALA A 283 -2.05 0.95 -22.26
C ALA A 283 -2.46 1.86 -21.09
N ALA A 284 -2.01 1.56 -19.86
CA ALA A 284 -2.29 2.40 -18.70
C ALA A 284 -1.71 3.82 -18.84
N ARG A 285 -0.55 3.94 -19.49
CA ARG A 285 0.09 5.22 -19.77
C ARG A 285 -0.66 6.00 -20.86
N GLN A 286 -1.13 5.33 -21.91
CA GLN A 286 -1.94 5.92 -22.97
C GLN A 286 -3.31 6.38 -22.48
N ASP A 287 -3.95 5.61 -21.60
CA ASP A 287 -5.22 6.01 -20.98
C ASP A 287 -5.01 7.24 -20.08
N ALA A 288 -3.93 7.28 -19.29
CA ALA A 288 -3.57 8.45 -18.48
C ALA A 288 -3.24 9.70 -19.34
N GLU A 289 -2.62 9.51 -20.51
CA GLU A 289 -2.35 10.58 -21.48
C GLU A 289 -3.62 11.05 -22.21
N ALA A 290 -4.56 10.15 -22.48
CA ALA A 290 -5.84 10.45 -23.12
C ALA A 290 -6.81 11.20 -22.18
N GLU A 291 -6.67 10.99 -20.87
CA GLU A 291 -7.50 11.63 -19.84
C GLU A 291 -6.92 12.98 -19.36
N ALA A 292 -5.72 13.36 -19.82
CA ALA A 292 -5.17 14.69 -19.57
C ALA A 292 -5.96 15.76 -20.34
N PRO A 293 -6.37 16.88 -19.71
CA PRO A 293 -7.07 17.94 -20.41
C PRO A 293 -6.16 18.53 -21.50
N GLN A 294 -6.53 18.30 -22.77
CA GLN A 294 -5.85 18.87 -23.91
C GLN A 294 -5.88 20.39 -23.80
N VAL A 295 -4.76 20.99 -23.42
CA VAL A 295 -4.56 22.43 -23.47
C VAL A 295 -4.71 22.83 -24.94
N PRO A 296 -5.73 23.63 -25.32
CA PRO A 296 -5.90 24.00 -26.71
C PRO A 296 -4.66 24.78 -27.14
N LEU A 297 -3.94 24.25 -28.13
CA LEU A 297 -2.77 24.90 -28.71
C LEU A 297 -3.18 26.31 -29.15
N ARG A 298 -2.68 27.31 -28.42
CA ARG A 298 -2.88 28.72 -28.73
C ARG A 298 -2.26 28.95 -30.09
N ARG A 299 -3.09 29.11 -31.13
CA ARG A 299 -2.62 29.48 -32.48
C ARG A 299 -1.78 30.74 -32.35
N VAL A 300 -0.47 30.60 -32.55
CA VAL A 300 0.42 31.74 -32.70
C VAL A 300 0.00 32.41 -34.00
N SER A 301 -0.60 33.59 -33.90
CA SER A 301 -0.85 34.44 -35.06
C SER A 301 0.50 34.84 -35.64
N GLU A 302 0.83 34.33 -36.82
CA GLU A 302 1.99 34.79 -37.59
C GLU A 302 1.81 36.29 -37.90
N SER A 303 2.53 37.12 -37.16
CA SER A 303 2.72 38.52 -37.51
C SER A 303 3.53 38.58 -38.80
N ARG A 304 2.85 38.84 -39.93
CA ARG A 304 3.48 39.15 -41.21
C ARG A 304 4.35 40.40 -41.07
N THR A 305 5.67 40.20 -40.97
CA THR A 305 6.65 41.27 -41.11
C THR A 305 6.62 41.78 -42.55
N VAL A 306 6.10 43.00 -42.75
CA VAL A 306 6.08 43.68 -44.05
C VAL A 306 7.50 44.16 -44.36
N LEU A 307 8.15 43.53 -45.34
CA LEU A 307 9.45 43.94 -45.87
C LEU A 307 9.29 45.22 -46.71
N VAL A 308 9.61 46.38 -46.13
CA VAL A 308 9.62 47.65 -46.86
C VAL A 308 10.87 47.72 -47.76
N LYS A 309 10.68 47.50 -49.06
CA LYS A 309 11.67 47.85 -50.10
C LYS A 309 11.84 49.37 -50.14
N ARG A 310 13.03 49.88 -49.83
CA ARG A 310 13.42 51.26 -50.18
C ARG A 310 14.43 51.26 -51.32
N ASN A 311 13.99 51.94 -52.37
CA ASN A 311 14.55 52.06 -53.71
C ASN A 311 15.89 52.81 -53.71
N THR A 312 16.83 52.30 -54.51
CA THR A 312 18.08 52.94 -54.88
C THR A 312 17.85 54.18 -55.74
N LEU A 313 18.52 55.31 -55.42
CA LEU A 313 18.75 56.40 -56.37
C LEU A 313 20.20 56.94 -56.28
N ARG A 314 20.93 56.64 -57.36
CA ARG A 314 21.91 57.43 -58.13
C ARG A 314 22.99 58.29 -57.42
N ARG A 315 24.23 57.83 -57.66
CA ARG A 315 25.50 58.53 -57.95
C ARG A 315 25.46 60.07 -58.10
N ARG A 316 26.42 60.72 -57.43
CA ARG A 316 27.29 61.74 -58.06
C ARG A 316 28.64 61.85 -57.35
N ALA A 317 29.72 61.81 -58.15
CA ALA A 317 31.10 62.03 -57.74
C ALA A 317 31.38 63.54 -57.50
N ILE A 318 32.45 63.86 -56.75
CA ILE A 318 33.53 64.84 -57.11
C ILE A 318 34.47 65.11 -55.90
N ARG A 319 35.75 64.76 -56.11
CA ARG A 319 37.07 65.38 -55.76
C ARG A 319 37.33 66.29 -54.54
N LYS A 320 38.54 66.05 -54.00
CA LYS A 320 39.64 66.95 -53.53
C LYS A 320 39.59 67.54 -52.09
N GLY A 321 40.44 66.99 -51.22
CA GLY A 321 41.78 67.51 -50.87
C GLY A 321 41.94 68.68 -49.86
N ARG A 322 43.04 68.59 -49.08
CA ARG A 322 43.67 69.53 -48.10
C ARG A 322 43.16 69.37 -46.66
N ARG A 323 44.01 69.29 -45.62
CA ARG A 323 45.42 69.65 -45.41
C ARG A 323 46.14 68.56 -44.61
#